data_AF-A0A3D1TAJ0-F1
#
_entry.id   AF-A0A3D1TAJ0-F1
#
_cell.length_a   1.000
_cell.length_b   1.000
_cell.length_c   1.000
_cell.angle_alpha   90.00
_cell.angle_beta   90.00
_cell.angle_gamma   90.00
#
_symmetry.space_group_name_H-M   'P 1'
#
loop_
_entity.id
_entity.type
_entity.pdbx_description
1 polymer ?
#
loop_
_entity_poly.entity_id
_entity_poly.type
_entity_poly.pdbx_seq_one_letter_code
_entity_poly.pdbx_strand_id
1 'polypeptide(L)'
;MLAFTHIHGARGHGILAMLAAVLLLCLDALAQGAIVYRDIEDVPLFTLSGSVLYDLDLDQNGSVDLTFRARASQFDVLPRNESRVLATQRVPPDLSTYAVPLEMGEEIQSAAYDPFGWNPLLTLQSGAEIGSTFSSCILVGDDLGCLGLFTGRNAYMGAEFQIDGQPHYGWLRVDVSQLGINGGWIMEYAYDTRPGMPILAGAVPEPSTWALLVGGGVLMMWSRKRHGRKG
;
A
#
# COMPACT_ATOMS: atom_id res chain seq x y z
N MET A 1 -51.50 54.48 -21.08
CA MET A 1 -50.65 53.61 -21.93
C MET A 1 -49.32 53.47 -21.19
N LEU A 2 -49.09 52.27 -20.64
CA LEU A 2 -47.85 51.67 -20.12
C LEU A 2 -47.06 52.34 -18.98
N ALA A 3 -47.19 51.71 -17.80
CA ALA A 3 -46.16 51.61 -16.77
C ALA A 3 -44.99 50.73 -17.24
N PHE A 4 -43.79 50.91 -16.68
CA PHE A 4 -42.96 49.84 -16.12
C PHE A 4 -41.70 50.44 -15.45
N THR A 5 -41.66 50.31 -14.13
CA THR A 5 -40.46 50.37 -13.30
C THR A 5 -39.59 49.14 -13.58
N HIS A 6 -38.28 49.31 -13.77
CA HIS A 6 -37.34 48.18 -13.78
C HIS A 6 -36.40 48.24 -12.58
N ILE A 7 -36.33 47.07 -11.94
CA ILE A 7 -35.78 46.78 -10.61
C ILE A 7 -34.27 46.48 -10.73
N HIS A 8 -33.56 46.77 -9.65
CA HIS A 8 -32.13 46.52 -9.42
C HIS A 8 -31.65 45.11 -9.86
N GLY A 9 -30.59 45.08 -10.67
CA GLY A 9 -29.79 43.88 -10.92
C GLY A 9 -28.51 43.87 -10.06
N ALA A 10 -28.66 43.67 -8.76
CA ALA A 10 -27.56 43.29 -7.90
C ALA A 10 -27.38 41.76 -7.92
N ARG A 11 -26.12 41.30 -7.95
CA ARG A 11 -25.59 39.97 -7.54
C ARG A 11 -24.86 39.16 -8.63
N GLY A 12 -23.80 39.72 -9.21
CA GLY A 12 -22.69 38.93 -9.79
C GLY A 12 -21.63 38.50 -8.76
N HIS A 13 -21.59 39.16 -7.59
CA HIS A 13 -20.52 39.01 -6.60
C HIS A 13 -20.67 37.77 -5.69
N GLY A 14 -21.84 37.12 -5.66
CA GLY A 14 -22.07 35.96 -4.78
C GLY A 14 -21.46 34.65 -5.30
N ILE A 15 -21.36 34.50 -6.63
CA ILE A 15 -20.92 33.25 -7.27
C ILE A 15 -19.38 33.14 -7.22
N LEU A 16 -18.67 34.24 -7.45
CA LEU A 16 -17.20 34.27 -7.29
C LEU A 16 -16.76 34.07 -5.84
N ALA A 17 -17.53 34.59 -4.86
CA ALA A 17 -17.23 34.38 -3.44
C ALA A 17 -17.46 32.92 -3.01
N MET A 18 -18.44 32.22 -3.57
CA MET A 18 -18.63 30.78 -3.33
C MET A 18 -17.52 29.94 -3.97
N LEU A 19 -17.06 30.27 -5.19
CA LEU A 19 -15.94 29.59 -5.84
C LEU A 19 -14.63 29.77 -5.06
N ALA A 20 -14.39 30.95 -4.51
CA ALA A 20 -13.24 31.21 -3.63
C ALA A 20 -13.34 30.43 -2.31
N ALA A 21 -14.53 30.35 -1.69
CA ALA A 21 -14.75 29.57 -0.48
C ALA A 21 -14.58 28.06 -0.70
N VAL A 22 -14.99 27.53 -1.86
CA VAL A 22 -14.75 26.13 -2.24
C VAL A 22 -13.26 25.87 -2.50
N LEU A 23 -12.54 26.81 -3.14
CA LEU A 23 -11.08 26.70 -3.30
C LEU A 23 -10.32 26.78 -1.97
N LEU A 24 -10.78 27.61 -1.03
CA LEU A 24 -10.20 27.76 0.31
C LEU A 24 -10.46 26.54 1.20
N LEU A 25 -11.62 25.88 1.05
CA LEU A 25 -11.91 24.60 1.73
C LEU A 25 -11.07 23.43 1.21
N CYS A 26 -10.47 23.55 0.01
CA CYS A 26 -9.52 22.56 -0.49
C CYS A 26 -8.11 22.69 0.11
N LEU A 27 -7.77 23.84 0.70
CA LEU A 27 -6.43 24.07 1.28
C LEU A 27 -6.29 23.47 2.69
N ASP A 28 -7.39 23.32 3.43
CA ASP A 28 -7.40 22.69 4.77
C ASP A 28 -7.58 21.16 4.73
N ALA A 29 -7.61 20.55 3.55
CA ALA A 29 -7.62 19.09 3.39
C ALA A 29 -6.24 18.43 3.63
N LEU A 30 -5.24 19.20 4.09
CA LEU A 30 -3.88 18.72 4.36
C LEU A 30 -3.70 18.04 5.74
N ALA A 31 -4.77 17.88 6.53
CA ALA A 31 -4.68 17.31 7.88
C ALA A 31 -5.40 15.96 8.08
N GLN A 32 -6.00 15.37 7.03
CA GLN A 32 -6.35 13.96 7.06
C GLN A 32 -5.16 13.20 6.49
N GLY A 33 -4.42 12.47 7.33
CA GLY A 33 -3.40 11.56 6.81
C GLY A 33 -4.02 10.65 5.77
N ALA A 34 -3.46 10.69 4.56
CA ALA A 34 -3.99 9.98 3.44
C ALA A 34 -3.25 8.65 3.37
N ILE A 35 -4.01 7.56 3.40
CA ILE A 35 -3.46 6.30 2.89
C ILE A 35 -3.18 6.54 1.40
N VAL A 36 -1.94 6.34 0.97
CA VAL A 36 -1.60 6.25 -0.46
C VAL A 36 -1.74 4.81 -0.84
N TYR A 37 -2.60 4.52 -1.81
CA TYR A 37 -2.81 3.18 -2.36
C TYR A 37 -2.44 3.15 -3.83
N ARG A 38 -1.80 2.06 -4.25
CA ARG A 38 -1.40 1.83 -5.64
C ARG A 38 -1.66 0.37 -6.01
N ASP A 39 -2.55 0.22 -6.99
CA ASP A 39 -2.72 -0.99 -7.78
C ASP A 39 -1.71 -0.92 -8.93
N ILE A 40 -0.72 -1.82 -8.94
CA ILE A 40 0.28 -1.88 -10.00
C ILE A 40 -0.05 -3.02 -10.95
N GLU A 41 0.55 -3.03 -12.13
CA GLU A 41 0.49 -4.23 -12.96
C GLU A 41 1.17 -5.38 -12.21
N ASP A 42 0.46 -6.50 -12.03
CA ASP A 42 0.97 -7.68 -11.34
C ASP A 42 2.35 -8.07 -11.90
N VAL A 43 3.39 -7.93 -11.08
CA VAL A 43 4.77 -8.16 -11.50
C VAL A 43 5.14 -9.63 -11.25
N PRO A 44 5.33 -10.46 -12.30
CA PRO A 44 5.73 -11.86 -12.11
C PRO A 44 7.23 -11.96 -11.85
N LEU A 45 7.60 -12.57 -10.73
CA LEU A 45 8.99 -12.86 -10.36
C LEU A 45 9.20 -14.38 -10.32
N PHE A 46 9.50 -14.96 -11.49
CA PHE A 46 9.81 -16.38 -11.64
C PHE A 46 11.08 -16.56 -12.47
N THR A 47 11.90 -17.52 -12.09
CA THR A 47 13.03 -17.94 -12.93
C THR A 47 13.52 -19.33 -12.59
N LEU A 48 14.01 -20.04 -13.61
CA LEU A 48 14.71 -21.32 -13.47
C LEU A 48 16.24 -21.15 -13.42
N SER A 49 16.76 -19.95 -13.74
CA SER A 49 18.21 -19.67 -13.73
C SER A 49 18.52 -18.20 -13.49
N GLY A 50 19.66 -17.91 -12.88
CA GLY A 50 20.05 -16.53 -12.57
C GLY A 50 19.15 -15.90 -11.50
N SER A 51 18.83 -14.61 -11.68
CA SER A 51 17.97 -13.87 -10.76
C SER A 51 17.10 -12.87 -11.53
N VAL A 52 15.85 -12.72 -11.10
CA VAL A 52 14.94 -11.65 -11.52
C VAL A 52 14.80 -10.70 -10.34
N LEU A 53 14.91 -9.40 -10.61
CA LEU A 53 14.82 -8.34 -9.62
C LEU A 53 13.67 -7.41 -9.98
N TYR A 54 12.97 -6.91 -8.98
CA TYR A 54 12.01 -5.82 -9.10
C TYR A 54 12.27 -4.81 -7.99
N ASP A 55 12.68 -3.61 -8.38
CA ASP A 55 12.90 -2.49 -7.47
C ASP A 55 11.60 -1.69 -7.33
N LEU A 56 11.19 -1.49 -6.09
CA LEU A 56 9.99 -0.74 -5.73
C LEU A 56 10.38 0.48 -4.89
N ASP A 57 9.97 1.63 -5.39
CA ASP A 57 9.98 2.94 -4.70
C ASP A 57 8.54 3.21 -4.23
N LEU A 58 8.33 3.13 -2.90
CA LEU A 58 7.01 3.19 -2.30
C LEU A 58 6.45 4.61 -2.34
N ASP A 59 7.26 5.61 -1.98
CA ASP A 59 6.85 7.01 -1.93
C ASP A 59 7.06 7.79 -3.23
N GLN A 60 7.72 7.21 -4.22
CA GLN A 60 8.05 7.81 -5.51
C GLN A 60 9.02 8.98 -5.40
N ASN A 61 9.93 8.92 -4.42
CA ASN A 61 10.96 9.95 -4.23
C ASN A 61 12.20 9.75 -5.14
N GLY A 62 12.23 8.68 -5.94
CA GLY A 62 13.33 8.32 -6.83
C GLY A 62 14.37 7.38 -6.19
N SER A 63 14.13 6.95 -4.96
CA SER A 63 14.97 6.05 -4.19
C SER A 63 14.24 4.73 -3.95
N VAL A 64 14.89 3.60 -4.22
CA VAL A 64 14.27 2.27 -4.06
C VAL A 64 14.11 1.94 -2.58
N ASP A 65 12.93 1.57 -2.12
CA ASP A 65 12.69 1.15 -0.73
C ASP A 65 12.81 -0.35 -0.54
N LEU A 66 12.35 -1.13 -1.52
CA LEU A 66 12.36 -2.59 -1.49
C LEU A 66 12.82 -3.15 -2.82
N THR A 67 13.76 -4.10 -2.81
CA THR A 67 14.09 -4.92 -3.98
C THR A 67 13.55 -6.33 -3.78
N PHE A 68 12.61 -6.76 -4.60
CA PHE A 68 12.16 -8.15 -4.68
C PHE A 68 13.09 -8.96 -5.56
N ARG A 69 13.40 -10.18 -5.15
CA ARG A 69 14.37 -11.03 -5.83
C ARG A 69 13.87 -12.47 -5.90
N ALA A 70 13.75 -12.98 -7.11
CA ALA A 70 13.50 -14.40 -7.36
C ALA A 70 14.72 -15.06 -7.99
N ARG A 71 15.07 -16.23 -7.43
CA ARG A 71 16.02 -17.19 -7.96
C ARG A 71 15.31 -18.53 -8.11
N ALA A 72 15.99 -19.51 -8.72
CA ALA A 72 15.44 -20.86 -8.86
C ALA A 72 15.03 -21.49 -7.51
N SER A 73 15.69 -21.15 -6.41
CA SER A 73 15.50 -21.77 -5.09
C SER A 73 15.06 -20.81 -3.98
N GLN A 74 14.86 -19.52 -4.27
CA GLN A 74 14.55 -18.53 -3.24
C GLN A 74 13.79 -17.35 -3.84
N PHE A 75 12.71 -16.94 -3.18
CA PHE A 75 12.00 -15.69 -3.42
C PHE A 75 12.03 -14.86 -2.14
N ASP A 76 12.71 -13.72 -2.19
CA ASP A 76 12.97 -12.85 -1.04
C ASP A 76 12.76 -11.36 -1.34
N VAL A 77 12.64 -10.57 -0.28
CA VAL A 77 12.62 -9.11 -0.31
C VAL A 77 13.83 -8.56 0.42
N LEU A 78 14.50 -7.60 -0.21
CA LEU A 78 15.70 -6.92 0.27
C LEU A 78 15.31 -5.48 0.59
N PRO A 79 15.25 -5.09 1.88
CA PRO A 79 15.02 -3.70 2.24
C PRO A 79 16.17 -2.80 1.77
N ARG A 80 15.86 -1.56 1.40
CA ARG A 80 16.80 -0.54 0.93
C ARG A 80 16.53 0.75 1.71
N ASN A 81 17.51 1.67 1.74
CA ASN A 81 17.35 3.02 2.31
C ASN A 81 16.69 3.05 3.70
N GLU A 82 17.25 2.27 4.64
CA GLU A 82 16.76 2.16 6.03
C GLU A 82 15.38 1.52 6.19
N SER A 83 14.79 1.00 5.10
CA SER A 83 13.58 0.20 5.14
C SER A 83 13.79 -1.12 5.87
N ARG A 84 12.69 -1.68 6.36
CA ARG A 84 12.64 -2.94 7.11
C ARG A 84 11.37 -3.68 6.76
N VAL A 85 11.40 -5.00 6.89
CA VAL A 85 10.25 -5.87 6.65
C VAL A 85 9.83 -6.54 7.96
N LEU A 86 8.53 -6.62 8.20
CA LEU A 86 7.98 -7.35 9.33
C LEU A 86 8.20 -8.85 9.09
N ALA A 87 9.03 -9.47 9.92
CA ALA A 87 9.54 -10.80 9.70
C ALA A 87 9.85 -11.52 11.01
N THR A 88 9.94 -12.84 10.96
CA THR A 88 10.34 -13.69 12.08
C THR A 88 11.68 -14.36 11.81
N GLN A 89 12.50 -14.53 12.85
CA GLN A 89 13.83 -15.12 12.70
C GLN A 89 13.74 -16.60 12.34
N ARG A 90 14.67 -17.04 11.48
CA ARG A 90 14.90 -18.48 11.27
C ARG A 90 15.83 -18.99 12.36
N VAL A 91 15.75 -20.29 12.65
CA VAL A 91 16.59 -20.91 13.68
C VAL A 91 18.06 -20.86 13.20
N PRO A 92 19.00 -20.34 14.01
CA PRO A 92 20.42 -20.36 13.69
C PRO A 92 20.90 -21.78 13.30
N PRO A 93 21.83 -21.93 12.34
CA PRO A 93 22.74 -20.90 11.80
C PRO A 93 22.17 -20.07 10.65
N ASP A 94 20.86 -20.18 10.35
CA ASP A 94 20.25 -19.40 9.30
C ASP A 94 20.21 -17.91 9.66
N LEU A 95 20.79 -17.08 8.80
CA LEU A 95 20.87 -15.63 8.98
C LEU A 95 19.72 -14.88 8.30
N SER A 96 18.89 -15.58 7.52
CA SER A 96 17.70 -15.03 6.89
C SER A 96 16.54 -15.03 7.88
N THR A 97 15.53 -14.22 7.58
CA THR A 97 14.23 -14.28 8.24
C THR A 97 13.15 -14.78 7.28
N TYR A 98 11.98 -15.12 7.80
CA TYR A 98 10.77 -15.29 7.00
C TYR A 98 9.91 -14.02 7.08
N ALA A 99 9.50 -13.50 5.92
CA ALA A 99 8.46 -12.48 5.88
C ALA A 99 7.16 -13.05 6.49
N VAL A 100 6.48 -12.27 7.31
CA VAL A 100 5.24 -12.69 7.97
C VAL A 100 4.06 -12.40 7.04
N PRO A 101 3.26 -13.41 6.66
CA PRO A 101 2.03 -13.20 5.92
C PRO A 101 0.97 -12.67 6.88
N LEU A 102 0.46 -11.48 6.55
CA LEU A 102 -0.62 -10.81 7.25
C LEU A 102 -1.93 -11.02 6.50
N GLU A 103 -2.99 -11.22 7.25
CA GLU A 103 -4.37 -11.25 6.77
C GLU A 103 -4.92 -9.82 6.65
N MET A 104 -5.96 -9.66 5.84
CA MET A 104 -6.64 -8.37 5.71
C MET A 104 -7.12 -7.87 7.08
N GLY A 105 -6.85 -6.61 7.39
CA GLY A 105 -7.25 -5.96 8.63
C GLY A 105 -6.27 -6.14 9.79
N GLU A 106 -5.21 -6.93 9.65
CA GLU A 106 -4.14 -6.97 10.66
C GLU A 106 -3.37 -5.65 10.70
N GLU A 107 -3.06 -5.18 11.90
CA GLU A 107 -2.41 -3.89 12.12
C GLU A 107 -0.89 -3.99 11.93
N ILE A 108 -0.34 -3.08 11.13
CA ILE A 108 1.10 -2.90 10.91
C ILE A 108 1.51 -1.61 11.60
N GLN A 109 2.39 -1.71 12.58
CA GLN A 109 2.76 -0.62 13.46
C GLN A 109 4.21 -0.72 13.94
N SER A 110 4.68 0.30 14.66
CA SER A 110 6.05 0.38 15.18
C SER A 110 6.41 -0.74 16.14
N ALA A 111 5.49 -1.10 17.05
CA ALA A 111 5.66 -2.19 17.98
C ALA A 111 5.46 -3.53 17.27
N ALA A 112 6.55 -4.16 16.85
CA ALA A 112 6.52 -5.58 16.50
C ALA A 112 6.50 -6.42 17.79
N TYR A 113 5.67 -7.46 17.83
CA TYR A 113 5.54 -8.37 18.97
C TYR A 113 6.33 -9.65 18.72
N ASP A 114 7.02 -10.17 19.74
CA ASP A 114 7.70 -11.47 19.67
C ASP A 114 6.74 -12.58 19.18
N PRO A 115 7.10 -13.39 18.17
CA PRO A 115 8.43 -13.55 17.54
C PRO A 115 8.68 -12.71 16.27
N PHE A 116 7.89 -11.66 16.05
CA PHE A 116 7.97 -10.78 14.89
C PHE A 116 8.81 -9.53 15.22
N GLY A 117 9.59 -9.10 14.24
CA GLY A 117 10.45 -7.92 14.33
C GLY A 117 10.58 -7.20 13.00
N TRP A 118 11.00 -5.94 13.07
CA TRP A 118 11.40 -5.16 11.89
C TRP A 118 12.82 -5.53 11.48
N ASN A 119 12.95 -6.21 10.34
CA ASN A 119 14.22 -6.76 9.89
C ASN A 119 14.77 -5.93 8.70
N PRO A 120 15.95 -5.31 8.84
CA PRO A 120 16.63 -4.61 7.76
C PRO A 120 17.36 -5.59 6.82
N LEU A 121 17.96 -5.06 5.76
CA LEU A 121 18.92 -5.81 4.96
C LEU A 121 20.18 -6.16 5.77
N LEU A 122 20.59 -7.42 5.72
CA LEU A 122 21.89 -7.85 6.21
C LEU A 122 22.87 -7.98 5.04
N THR A 123 23.98 -7.25 5.09
CA THR A 123 25.08 -7.41 4.14
C THR A 123 26.26 -8.08 4.84
N LEU A 124 26.64 -9.26 4.37
CA LEU A 124 27.81 -9.97 4.89
C LEU A 124 29.10 -9.32 4.40
N GLN A 125 30.22 -9.62 5.07
CA GLN A 125 31.55 -9.17 4.64
C GLN A 125 31.93 -9.61 3.22
N SER A 126 31.32 -10.70 2.72
CA SER A 126 31.48 -11.17 1.35
C SER A 126 30.76 -10.30 0.31
N GLY A 127 29.96 -9.32 0.74
CA GLY A 127 29.03 -8.57 -0.12
C GLY A 127 27.70 -9.28 -0.38
N ALA A 128 27.47 -10.46 0.21
CA ALA A 128 26.20 -11.16 0.07
C ALA A 128 25.08 -10.44 0.83
N GLU A 129 24.00 -10.14 0.13
CA GLU A 129 22.80 -9.48 0.65
C GLU A 129 21.72 -10.51 1.04
N ILE A 130 21.31 -10.46 2.30
CA ILE A 130 20.32 -11.35 2.92
C ILE A 130 19.13 -10.51 3.39
N GLY A 131 17.96 -10.84 2.89
CA GLY A 131 16.69 -10.21 3.27
C GLY A 131 15.71 -11.21 3.89
N SER A 132 14.43 -10.85 3.82
CA SER A 132 13.33 -11.67 4.33
C SER A 132 12.81 -12.59 3.23
N THR A 133 12.79 -13.89 3.48
CA THR A 133 12.36 -14.91 2.50
C THR A 133 10.84 -15.07 2.54
N PHE A 134 10.17 -15.04 1.38
CA PHE A 134 8.78 -15.46 1.22
C PHE A 134 8.69 -16.99 1.09
N SER A 135 9.50 -17.53 0.18
CA SER A 135 9.62 -18.97 -0.06
C SER A 135 11.04 -19.37 -0.47
N SER A 136 11.41 -20.60 -0.16
CA SER A 136 12.63 -21.23 -0.66
C SER A 136 12.33 -22.69 -0.99
N CYS A 137 12.76 -23.12 -2.18
CA CYS A 137 12.42 -24.41 -2.74
C CYS A 137 13.66 -25.21 -3.11
N ILE A 138 13.56 -26.53 -2.98
CA ILE A 138 14.55 -27.49 -3.42
C ILE A 138 13.86 -28.70 -4.05
N LEU A 139 14.53 -29.35 -5.00
CA LEU A 139 14.07 -30.63 -5.53
C LEU A 139 14.26 -31.73 -4.48
N VAL A 140 13.18 -32.46 -4.21
CA VAL A 140 13.15 -33.62 -3.32
C VAL A 140 12.64 -34.81 -4.13
N GLY A 141 13.57 -35.54 -4.75
CA GLY A 141 13.23 -36.51 -5.79
C GLY A 141 12.73 -35.79 -7.04
N ASP A 142 11.53 -36.15 -7.51
CA ASP A 142 10.90 -35.54 -8.69
C ASP A 142 9.97 -34.37 -8.34
N ASP A 143 9.75 -34.10 -7.04
CA ASP A 143 8.86 -33.04 -6.56
C ASP A 143 9.66 -31.81 -6.10
N LEU A 144 9.06 -30.63 -6.24
CA LEU A 144 9.59 -29.39 -5.68
C LEU A 144 9.03 -29.16 -4.27
N GLY A 145 9.88 -29.32 -3.25
CA GLY A 145 9.54 -29.02 -1.87
C GLY A 145 9.88 -27.57 -1.53
N CYS A 146 8.92 -26.82 -1.02
CA CYS A 146 9.09 -25.41 -0.65
C CYS A 146 8.82 -25.18 0.84
N LEU A 147 9.62 -24.31 1.43
CA LEU A 147 9.47 -23.77 2.79
C LEU A 147 9.25 -22.26 2.73
N GLY A 148 8.78 -21.68 3.82
CA GLY A 148 8.52 -20.24 3.96
C GLY A 148 7.05 -19.96 4.19
N LEU A 149 6.76 -18.93 5.00
CA LEU A 149 5.42 -18.69 5.52
C LEU A 149 4.41 -18.27 4.44
N PHE A 150 4.90 -17.69 3.33
CA PHE A 150 4.07 -17.32 2.18
C PHE A 150 3.78 -18.47 1.22
N THR A 151 4.48 -19.61 1.32
CA THR A 151 4.31 -20.73 0.39
C THR A 151 2.85 -21.16 0.33
N GLY A 152 2.24 -21.10 -0.86
CA GLY A 152 0.84 -21.45 -1.07
C GLY A 152 -0.16 -20.36 -0.66
N ARG A 153 0.28 -19.11 -0.44
CA ARG A 153 -0.58 -18.01 0.03
C ARG A 153 -0.57 -16.80 -0.89
N ASN A 154 -1.70 -16.13 -0.95
CA ASN A 154 -1.82 -14.73 -1.37
C ASN A 154 -2.14 -13.92 -0.12
N ALA A 155 -1.20 -13.08 0.31
CA ALA A 155 -1.25 -12.41 1.62
C ALA A 155 -0.57 -11.05 1.58
N TYR A 156 -0.68 -10.30 2.67
CA TYR A 156 -0.01 -9.01 2.82
C TYR A 156 1.33 -9.17 3.56
N MET A 157 2.33 -8.38 3.22
CA MET A 157 3.53 -8.19 4.02
C MET A 157 3.54 -6.77 4.61
N GLY A 158 4.15 -6.61 5.79
CA GLY A 158 4.38 -5.29 6.40
C GLY A 158 5.76 -4.72 6.04
N ALA A 159 5.81 -3.43 5.74
CA ALA A 159 7.04 -2.68 5.50
C ALA A 159 7.09 -1.42 6.39
N GLU A 160 8.28 -1.12 6.91
CA GLU A 160 8.66 0.15 7.51
C GLU A 160 9.66 0.80 6.56
N PHE A 161 9.48 2.06 6.19
CA PHE A 161 10.39 2.82 5.33
C PHE A 161 10.41 4.29 5.75
N GLN A 162 11.31 5.09 5.17
CA GLN A 162 11.50 6.47 5.58
C GLN A 162 10.93 7.45 4.55
N ILE A 163 10.12 8.41 4.99
CA ILE A 163 9.76 9.60 4.21
C ILE A 163 10.26 10.81 5.00
N ASP A 164 11.09 11.64 4.38
CA ASP A 164 11.73 12.79 5.03
C ASP A 164 12.43 12.45 6.36
N GLY A 165 13.02 11.25 6.45
CA GLY A 165 13.72 10.75 7.64
C GLY A 165 12.80 10.38 8.82
N GLN A 166 11.50 10.22 8.58
CA GLN A 166 10.55 9.72 9.55
C GLN A 166 10.04 8.33 9.14
N PRO A 167 9.76 7.42 10.09
CA PRO A 167 9.26 6.09 9.76
C PRO A 167 7.79 6.14 9.30
N HIS A 168 7.49 5.42 8.24
CA HIS A 168 6.14 5.18 7.72
C HIS A 168 5.87 3.69 7.59
N TYR A 169 4.62 3.31 7.78
CA TYR A 169 4.17 1.92 7.73
C TYR A 169 3.30 1.69 6.51
N GLY A 170 3.55 0.58 5.83
CA GLY A 170 2.83 0.16 4.66
C GLY A 170 2.61 -1.34 4.59
N TRP A 171 1.68 -1.74 3.73
CA TRP A 171 1.45 -3.12 3.35
C TRP A 171 1.70 -3.30 1.85
N LEU A 172 2.13 -4.50 1.47
CA LEU A 172 2.18 -4.94 0.07
C LEU A 172 1.51 -6.30 -0.07
N ARG A 173 0.78 -6.51 -1.16
CA ARG A 173 0.17 -7.79 -1.48
C ARG A 173 1.11 -8.62 -2.33
N VAL A 174 1.40 -9.83 -1.84
CA VAL A 174 2.31 -10.78 -2.46
C VAL A 174 1.60 -12.11 -2.66
N ASP A 175 1.62 -12.62 -3.88
CA ASP A 175 1.03 -13.90 -4.23
C ASP A 175 2.12 -14.95 -4.49
N VAL A 176 2.20 -15.96 -3.61
CA VAL A 176 3.07 -17.13 -3.69
C VAL A 176 2.21 -18.41 -3.66
N SER A 177 0.98 -18.31 -4.17
CA SER A 177 0.02 -19.43 -4.18
C SER A 177 0.33 -20.47 -5.26
N GLN A 178 1.12 -20.13 -6.28
CA GLN A 178 1.51 -21.07 -7.32
C GLN A 178 2.50 -22.10 -6.77
N LEU A 179 2.06 -23.36 -6.72
CA LEU A 179 2.89 -24.49 -6.32
C LEU A 179 3.69 -25.06 -7.50
N GLY A 180 4.82 -25.70 -7.22
CA GLY A 180 5.66 -26.38 -8.23
C GLY A 180 6.67 -25.49 -8.94
N ILE A 181 6.70 -24.18 -8.65
CA ILE A 181 7.74 -23.25 -9.09
C ILE A 181 8.03 -22.26 -7.96
N ASN A 182 9.31 -21.89 -7.80
CA ASN A 182 9.69 -20.84 -6.86
C ASN A 182 9.51 -19.45 -7.48
N GLY A 183 8.84 -18.55 -6.76
CA GLY A 183 8.56 -17.19 -7.22
C GLY A 183 7.18 -16.74 -6.77
N GLY A 184 6.73 -15.60 -7.29
CA GLY A 184 5.42 -15.05 -6.98
C GLY A 184 5.11 -13.78 -7.76
N TRP A 185 4.05 -13.09 -7.34
CA TRP A 185 3.65 -11.79 -7.87
C TRP A 185 3.65 -10.71 -6.80
N ILE A 186 4.02 -9.49 -7.21
CA ILE A 186 3.81 -8.26 -6.45
C ILE A 186 2.68 -7.49 -7.13
N MET A 187 1.61 -7.17 -6.40
CA MET A 187 0.33 -6.77 -7.00
C MET A 187 -0.09 -5.34 -6.66
N GLU A 188 -0.15 -5.03 -5.36
CA GLU A 188 -0.67 -3.76 -4.88
C GLU A 188 -0.02 -3.41 -3.54
N TYR A 189 0.00 -2.13 -3.21
CA TYR A 189 0.53 -1.67 -1.93
C TYR A 189 -0.15 -0.40 -1.45
N ALA A 190 -0.06 -0.16 -0.15
CA ALA A 190 -0.44 1.11 0.44
C ALA A 190 0.42 1.46 1.66
N TYR A 191 0.44 2.74 2.01
CA TYR A 191 1.09 3.24 3.22
C TYR A 191 0.37 4.47 3.77
N ASP A 192 0.55 4.74 5.07
CA ASP A 192 0.05 5.98 5.69
C ASP A 192 1.08 7.10 5.53
N THR A 193 0.66 8.25 4.98
CA THR A 193 1.56 9.41 4.79
C THR A 193 1.87 10.17 6.08
N ARG A 194 1.31 9.77 7.23
CA ARG A 194 1.65 10.35 8.53
C ARG A 194 2.77 9.55 9.19
N PRO A 195 3.83 10.22 9.67
CA PRO A 195 4.90 9.59 10.42
C PRO A 195 4.39 8.73 11.58
N GLY A 196 4.88 7.49 11.66
CA GLY A 196 4.65 6.58 12.78
C GLY A 196 3.23 6.03 12.90
N MET A 197 2.32 6.36 11.99
CA MET A 197 0.92 5.93 12.10
C MET A 197 0.74 4.48 11.65
N PRO A 198 -0.01 3.67 12.42
CA PRO A 198 -0.32 2.30 12.02
C PRO A 198 -1.22 2.28 10.79
N ILE A 199 -1.12 1.20 10.02
CA ILE A 199 -2.00 0.92 8.88
C ILE A 199 -2.52 -0.51 8.98
N LEU A 200 -3.77 -0.74 8.58
CA LEU A 200 -4.32 -2.08 8.47
C LEU A 200 -3.95 -2.68 7.12
N ALA A 201 -3.54 -3.96 7.10
CA ALA A 201 -3.27 -4.69 5.87
C ALA A 201 -4.51 -4.69 4.95
N GLY A 202 -4.31 -4.33 3.68
CA GLY A 202 -5.39 -4.18 2.70
C GLY A 202 -6.21 -2.89 2.83
N ALA A 203 -5.84 -1.96 3.72
CA ALA A 203 -6.52 -0.67 3.81
C ALA A 203 -6.29 0.18 2.55
N VAL A 204 -7.40 0.70 2.01
CA VAL A 204 -7.43 1.65 0.90
C VAL A 204 -7.91 3.02 1.41
N PRO A 205 -7.65 4.13 0.69
CA PRO A 205 -8.16 5.44 1.09
C PRO A 205 -9.67 5.38 1.33
N GLU A 206 -10.13 5.90 2.47
CA GLU A 206 -11.56 5.99 2.72
C GLU A 206 -12.20 6.81 1.59
N PRO A 207 -13.29 6.31 0.96
CA PRO A 207 -14.04 7.12 0.02
C PRO A 207 -14.46 8.38 0.77
N SER A 208 -13.93 9.54 0.35
CA SER A 208 -14.13 10.77 1.11
C SER A 208 -15.58 10.88 1.57
N THR A 209 -15.81 10.85 2.88
CA THR A 209 -17.16 10.83 3.48
C THR A 209 -17.99 12.00 2.95
N TRP A 210 -17.32 13.10 2.60
CA TRP A 210 -17.89 14.23 1.88
C TRP A 210 -18.42 13.91 0.48
N ALA A 211 -17.75 13.11 -0.35
CA ALA A 211 -18.29 12.69 -1.65
C ALA A 211 -19.56 11.85 -1.47
N LEU A 212 -19.63 11.00 -0.45
CA LEU A 212 -20.84 10.23 -0.13
C LEU A 212 -21.97 11.12 0.41
N LEU A 213 -21.67 12.05 1.31
CA LEU A 213 -22.66 12.95 1.89
C LEU A 213 -23.17 13.99 0.89
N VAL A 214 -22.28 14.58 0.08
CA VAL A 214 -22.64 15.54 -0.97
C VAL A 214 -23.36 14.83 -2.11
N GLY A 215 -22.84 13.70 -2.59
CA GLY A 215 -23.48 12.89 -3.63
C GLY A 215 -24.86 12.40 -3.20
N GLY A 216 -24.97 11.85 -1.99
CA GLY A 216 -26.23 11.42 -1.39
C GLY A 216 -27.21 12.58 -1.18
N GLY A 217 -26.73 13.72 -0.69
CA GLY A 217 -27.52 14.94 -0.51
C GLY A 217 -28.10 15.49 -1.81
N VAL A 218 -27.31 15.53 -2.88
CA VAL A 218 -27.74 15.96 -4.21
C VAL A 218 -28.79 15.00 -4.78
N LEU A 219 -28.57 13.69 -4.68
CA LEU A 219 -29.52 12.67 -5.12
C LEU A 219 -30.85 12.75 -4.37
N MET A 220 -30.81 12.92 -3.04
CA MET A 220 -32.01 13.11 -2.21
C MET A 220 -32.75 14.40 -2.56
N MET A 221 -32.05 15.51 -2.83
CA MET A 221 -32.69 16.77 -3.21
C MET A 221 -33.32 16.67 -4.60
N TRP A 222 -32.69 15.92 -5.51
CA TRP A 222 -33.18 15.71 -6.87
C TRP A 222 -34.40 14.76 -6.91
N SER A 223 -34.40 13.69 -6.11
CA SER A 223 -35.55 12.78 -5.98
C SER A 223 -36.76 13.49 -5.36
N ARG A 224 -36.55 14.36 -4.35
CA ARG A 224 -37.62 15.19 -3.75
C ARG A 224 -38.22 16.17 -4.75
N LYS A 225 -37.40 16.85 -5.57
CA LYS A 225 -37.90 17.74 -6.63
C LYS A 225 -38.69 17.00 -7.72
N ARG A 226 -38.36 15.73 -8.00
CA ARG A 226 -39.03 14.92 -9.01
C ARG A 226 -40.41 14.41 -8.54
N HIS A 227 -40.56 14.13 -7.25
CA HIS A 227 -41.85 13.75 -6.66
C HIS A 227 -42.80 14.94 -6.45
N GLY A 228 -42.30 16.13 -6.15
CA GLY A 228 -43.14 17.33 -5.96
C GLY A 228 -43.75 17.94 -7.23
N ARG A 229 -43.40 17.45 -8.44
CA ARG A 229 -43.93 17.94 -9.73
C ARG A 229 -45.08 17.09 -10.30
N LYS A 230 -45.56 16.09 -9.54
CA LYS A 230 -46.67 15.19 -9.93
C LYS A 230 -47.94 15.36 -9.08
N GLY A 231 -48.04 16.44 -8.31
CA GLY A 231 -49.23 16.79 -7.51
C GLY A 231 -49.92 18.03 -8.06
#